data_AF-A0A0K1NZR7-F1
#
_entry.id   AF-A0A0K1NZR7-F1
#
_cell.length_a   1.000
_cell.length_b   1.000
_cell.length_c   1.000
_cell.angle_alpha   90.00
_cell.angle_beta   90.00
_cell.angle_gamma   90.00
#
_symmetry.space_group_name_H-M   'P 1'
#
loop_
_entity.id
_entity.type
_entity.pdbx_description
1 polymer ?
#
loop_
_entity_poly.entity_id
_entity_poly.type
_entity_poly.pdbx_seq_one_letter_code
_entity_poly.pdbx_strand_id
1 'polypeptide(L)'
;GYCIVLVLETTKTYSLEDGLTEEAIVTKLHTCRYHHLFLHTSLRNNSSGTSRWGGYGEGGLLWGECSSRHFEWFDGNPVTEVLCKVRELYGLVHEVTFRNVTVASEKRPRPLHLGTATQIGAIPAEGIPSLLKVLLSSNCSGLPVVYLRDLLLNPPTYEIASAIQETCKLMSTITCSVPEFTCVSAAKLVKLLESREVNHIEFCRIKNVVDEVLHMHRNSELYSIVEMLLDPTWVATGLKIEIETLVSESGWISKKIGEMISLDDENDQKISSSLVVLNDFFEAMESSWRGRVKRIHAEEAFAEVERSAEALSVAVTEDFLPIVSRVKATMAPFGGPKGEILYVLVDEICRGTETAKGTCIAGGIIETLDSIGCLGIVSSHLHGIFSLPLNTNNTVYKAMGTDIVDGQTKPTWKLIDGICRESLAFETAQKEGIPETIIHRAQQLYHSLNVKDAYLGIDNAELENRCSNADLEFLDEVEAPSGTNPIQTPRIETQNPMEILLKEVTTSVTIICQKKLIELYKQRNLSELAEVSCITIAAREQPPPSTIGASCIYVLFRPDMKLYVGETADLEGRVRAHRLKEGMQMVPFVYLVVPGKSVAMLLETLLINQLSRQGF
;
A
#
# COMPACT_ATOMS: atom_id res chain seq x y z
N GLY A 1 -9.71 -11.24 44.84
CA GLY A 1 -9.28 -10.61 43.58
C GLY A 1 -10.04 -11.23 42.44
N TYR A 2 -10.03 -10.61 41.28
CA TYR A 2 -10.63 -11.15 40.07
C TYR A 2 -9.53 -11.71 39.15
N CYS A 3 -9.94 -12.57 38.24
CA CYS A 3 -9.08 -13.19 37.24
C CYS A 3 -9.67 -12.98 35.84
N ILE A 4 -8.80 -12.77 34.84
CA ILE A 4 -9.18 -12.68 33.44
C ILE A 4 -8.34 -13.67 32.62
N VAL A 5 -9.01 -14.41 31.74
CA VAL A 5 -8.39 -15.28 30.74
C VAL A 5 -8.61 -14.65 29.37
N LEU A 6 -7.54 -14.34 28.67
CA LEU A 6 -7.59 -13.85 27.30
C LEU A 6 -7.10 -14.95 26.37
N VAL A 7 -7.89 -15.27 25.34
CA VAL A 7 -7.53 -16.28 24.33
C VAL A 7 -7.53 -15.61 22.96
N LEU A 8 -6.41 -15.73 22.25
CA LEU A 8 -6.27 -15.27 20.87
C LEU A 8 -6.23 -16.49 19.95
N GLU A 9 -7.33 -16.66 19.21
CA GLU A 9 -7.48 -17.78 18.29
C GLU A 9 -6.49 -17.71 17.12
N THR A 10 -6.22 -16.52 16.58
CA THR A 10 -5.34 -16.33 15.42
C THR A 10 -3.90 -16.68 15.70
N THR A 11 -3.43 -16.47 16.93
CA THR A 11 -2.04 -16.76 17.33
C THR A 11 -1.93 -18.05 18.14
N LYS A 12 -3.07 -18.73 18.38
CA LYS A 12 -3.18 -19.91 19.26
C LYS A 12 -2.52 -19.68 20.62
N THR A 13 -2.73 -18.51 21.22
CA THR A 13 -2.16 -18.14 22.52
C THR A 13 -3.24 -17.87 23.55
N TYR A 14 -2.91 -18.08 24.84
CA TYR A 14 -3.74 -17.62 25.95
C TYR A 14 -2.90 -17.05 27.08
N SER A 15 -3.45 -16.04 27.77
CA SER A 15 -2.88 -15.47 29.00
C SER A 15 -3.90 -15.51 30.13
N LEU A 16 -3.38 -15.73 31.34
CA LEU A 16 -4.12 -15.75 32.60
C LEU A 16 -3.56 -14.66 33.50
N GLU A 17 -4.36 -13.63 33.79
CA GLU A 17 -3.99 -12.64 34.79
C GLU A 17 -4.87 -12.83 36.03
N ASP A 18 -4.24 -13.06 37.19
CA ASP A 18 -4.91 -13.27 38.48
C ASP A 18 -4.56 -12.14 39.46
N GLY A 19 -5.37 -11.99 40.51
CA GLY A 19 -5.16 -10.99 41.56
C GLY A 19 -5.57 -9.57 41.17
N LEU A 20 -6.40 -9.40 40.15
CA LEU A 20 -6.87 -8.10 39.68
C LEU A 20 -7.90 -7.50 40.65
N THR A 21 -7.94 -6.17 40.75
CA THR A 21 -9.03 -5.45 41.40
C THR A 21 -10.22 -5.33 40.46
N GLU A 22 -11.42 -5.03 40.99
CA GLU A 22 -12.62 -4.85 40.17
C GLU A 22 -12.41 -3.79 39.07
N GLU A 23 -11.85 -2.64 39.45
CA GLU A 23 -11.55 -1.53 38.55
C GLU A 23 -10.48 -1.90 37.49
N ALA A 24 -9.49 -2.72 37.85
CA ALA A 24 -8.47 -3.17 36.92
C ALA A 24 -9.06 -4.06 35.82
N ILE A 25 -10.03 -4.93 36.16
CA ILE A 25 -10.74 -5.72 35.15
C ILE A 25 -11.60 -4.83 34.27
N VAL A 26 -12.39 -3.92 34.84
CA VAL A 26 -13.23 -3.00 34.05
C VAL A 26 -12.37 -2.19 33.08
N THR A 27 -11.23 -1.69 33.54
CA THR A 27 -10.25 -0.98 32.71
C THR A 27 -9.76 -1.86 31.57
N LYS A 28 -9.39 -3.12 31.83
CA LYS A 28 -8.99 -4.08 30.78
C LYS A 28 -10.10 -4.36 29.78
N LEU A 29 -11.35 -4.51 30.21
CA LEU A 29 -12.50 -4.72 29.32
C LEU A 29 -12.80 -3.51 28.43
N HIS A 30 -12.43 -2.29 28.86
CA HIS A 30 -12.48 -1.10 28.01
C HIS A 30 -11.34 -1.01 27.00
N THR A 31 -10.14 -1.46 27.37
CA THR A 31 -8.96 -1.33 26.50
C THR A 31 -8.81 -2.48 25.52
N CYS A 32 -9.19 -3.70 25.91
CA CYS A 32 -9.07 -4.89 25.08
C CYS A 32 -10.19 -4.98 24.06
N ARG A 33 -9.84 -5.27 22.80
CA ARG A 33 -10.82 -5.67 21.78
C ARG A 33 -11.02 -7.17 21.87
N TYR A 34 -12.26 -7.60 22.03
CA TYR A 34 -12.63 -9.02 22.10
C TYR A 34 -13.95 -9.27 21.36
N HIS A 35 -14.13 -10.50 20.86
CA HIS A 35 -15.34 -10.91 20.13
C HIS A 35 -16.40 -11.52 21.05
N HIS A 36 -15.97 -12.33 22.02
CA HIS A 36 -16.85 -13.06 22.94
C HIS A 36 -16.42 -12.83 24.38
N LEU A 37 -17.40 -12.70 25.27
CA LEU A 37 -17.19 -12.54 26.71
C LEU A 37 -17.81 -13.74 27.45
N PHE A 38 -17.00 -14.40 28.26
CA PHE A 38 -17.42 -15.52 29.11
C PHE A 38 -17.25 -15.14 30.57
N LEU A 39 -18.29 -15.40 31.37
CA LEU A 39 -18.31 -15.12 32.80
C LEU A 39 -18.38 -16.42 33.57
N HIS A 40 -17.46 -16.58 34.52
CA HIS A 40 -17.44 -17.77 35.37
C HIS A 40 -18.48 -17.64 36.48
N THR A 41 -19.24 -18.70 36.76
CA THR A 41 -20.34 -18.69 37.76
C THR A 41 -19.92 -18.28 39.16
N SER A 42 -18.64 -18.39 39.53
CA SER A 42 -18.12 -17.87 40.79
C SER A 42 -18.42 -16.39 41.00
N LEU A 43 -18.56 -15.60 39.92
CA LEU A 43 -18.93 -14.19 39.99
C LEU A 43 -20.34 -13.97 40.55
N ARG A 44 -21.24 -14.97 40.49
CA ARG A 44 -22.62 -14.86 41.01
C ARG A 44 -22.70 -14.76 42.53
N ASN A 45 -21.66 -15.22 43.21
CA ASN A 45 -21.58 -15.28 44.66
C ASN A 45 -20.64 -14.18 45.15
N ASN A 46 -21.13 -13.28 46.00
CA ASN A 46 -20.24 -12.32 46.66
C ASN A 46 -19.52 -12.95 47.87
N SER A 47 -18.53 -12.25 48.41
CA SER A 47 -17.77 -12.68 49.60
C SER A 47 -18.65 -12.89 50.85
N SER A 48 -19.86 -12.31 50.86
CA SER A 48 -20.86 -12.43 51.94
C SER A 48 -21.86 -13.58 51.75
N GLY A 49 -21.74 -14.39 50.70
CA GLY A 49 -22.62 -15.55 50.42
C GLY A 49 -24.04 -15.17 49.96
N THR A 50 -24.29 -13.89 49.63
CA THR A 50 -25.57 -13.46 49.05
C THR A 50 -25.50 -13.52 47.53
N SER A 51 -26.50 -14.15 46.91
CA SER A 51 -26.59 -14.45 45.48
C SER A 51 -27.04 -13.23 44.67
N ARG A 52 -26.30 -12.12 44.72
CA ARG A 52 -26.60 -10.93 43.92
C ARG A 52 -25.32 -10.24 43.46
N TRP A 53 -24.65 -10.84 42.49
CA TRP A 53 -23.87 -10.04 41.55
C TRP A 53 -24.84 -9.14 40.79
N GLY A 54 -24.74 -7.83 41.00
CA GLY A 54 -25.72 -6.84 40.54
C GLY A 54 -25.24 -5.42 40.78
N GLY A 55 -26.05 -4.42 40.40
CA GLY A 55 -25.63 -3.01 40.36
C GLY A 55 -25.26 -2.33 41.68
N TYR A 56 -25.32 -3.02 42.82
CA TYR A 56 -24.99 -2.48 44.14
C TYR A 56 -24.12 -3.47 44.92
N GLY A 57 -22.98 -3.01 45.46
CA GLY A 57 -22.06 -3.81 46.27
C GLY A 57 -20.80 -4.28 45.53
N GLU A 58 -20.09 -5.27 46.09
CA GLU A 58 -18.92 -5.91 45.45
C GLU A 58 -19.31 -6.51 44.10
N GLY A 59 -18.61 -6.14 43.02
CA GLY A 59 -18.90 -6.59 41.67
C GLY A 59 -19.87 -5.70 40.88
N GLY A 60 -20.36 -4.59 41.46
CA GLY A 60 -21.30 -3.67 40.81
C GLY A 60 -20.72 -2.89 39.63
N LEU A 61 -19.44 -2.49 39.68
CA LEU A 61 -18.77 -1.82 38.57
C LEU A 61 -18.58 -2.79 37.40
N LEU A 62 -18.12 -4.01 37.70
CA LEU A 62 -17.94 -5.06 36.70
C LEU A 62 -19.29 -5.49 36.11
N TRP A 63 -20.34 -5.59 36.92
CA TRP A 63 -21.70 -5.87 36.46
C TRP A 63 -22.21 -4.77 35.52
N GLY A 64 -22.03 -3.50 35.88
CA GLY A 64 -22.40 -2.37 35.03
C GLY A 64 -21.76 -2.47 33.64
N GLU A 65 -20.46 -2.79 33.60
CA GLU A 65 -19.72 -2.94 32.35
C GLU A 65 -20.18 -4.16 31.53
N CYS A 66 -20.28 -5.33 32.15
CA CYS A 66 -20.64 -6.58 31.47
C CYS A 66 -22.12 -6.62 31.05
N SER A 67 -23.03 -6.03 31.83
CA SER A 67 -24.49 -6.08 31.57
C SER A 67 -24.92 -5.40 30.27
N SER A 68 -24.11 -4.45 29.79
CA SER A 68 -24.31 -3.78 28.51
C SER A 68 -23.85 -4.61 27.29
N ARG A 69 -23.15 -5.72 27.52
CA ARG A 69 -22.50 -6.54 26.49
C ARG A 69 -23.11 -7.95 26.46
N HIS A 70 -23.00 -8.64 25.32
CA HIS A 70 -23.39 -10.06 25.24
C HIS A 70 -22.34 -10.92 25.96
N PHE A 71 -22.78 -11.76 26.90
CA PHE A 71 -21.91 -12.70 27.60
C PHE A 71 -22.59 -14.05 27.84
N GLU A 72 -21.78 -15.09 28.01
CA GLU A 72 -22.23 -16.43 28.36
C GLU A 72 -21.65 -16.89 29.70
N TRP A 73 -22.43 -17.67 30.45
CA TRP A 73 -21.99 -18.25 31.72
C TRP A 73 -21.34 -19.61 31.50
N PHE A 74 -20.28 -19.89 32.26
CA PHE A 74 -19.65 -21.20 32.27
C PHE A 74 -19.18 -21.59 33.68
N ASP A 75 -19.05 -22.90 33.90
CA ASP A 75 -18.62 -23.56 35.14
C ASP A 75 -17.36 -24.38 34.89
N GLY A 76 -16.49 -24.55 35.88
CA GLY A 76 -15.35 -25.46 35.83
C GLY A 76 -14.00 -24.74 35.92
N ASN A 77 -12.95 -25.30 35.29
CA ASN A 77 -11.65 -24.63 35.28
C ASN A 77 -11.65 -23.48 34.25
N PRO A 78 -11.37 -22.22 34.67
CA PRO A 78 -11.41 -21.06 33.78
C PRO A 78 -10.61 -21.19 32.49
N VAL A 79 -9.41 -21.78 32.56
CA VAL A 79 -8.54 -21.90 31.38
C VAL A 79 -9.04 -23.01 30.47
N THR A 80 -9.28 -24.21 31.01
CA THR A 80 -9.67 -25.37 30.20
C THR A 80 -11.00 -25.14 29.49
N GLU A 81 -11.99 -24.61 30.19
CA GLU A 81 -13.34 -24.41 29.66
C GLU A 81 -13.40 -23.31 28.60
N VAL A 82 -12.72 -22.18 28.82
CA VAL A 82 -12.64 -21.11 27.81
C VAL A 82 -11.92 -21.60 26.56
N LEU A 83 -10.85 -22.39 26.70
CA LEU A 83 -10.18 -23.00 25.55
C LEU A 83 -11.09 -23.98 24.80
N CYS A 84 -11.88 -24.80 25.50
CA CYS A 84 -12.88 -25.67 24.87
C CYS A 84 -13.94 -24.85 24.12
N LYS A 85 -14.47 -23.79 24.72
CA LYS A 85 -15.45 -22.88 24.08
C LYS A 85 -14.90 -22.20 22.84
N VAL A 86 -13.65 -21.74 22.88
CA VAL A 86 -12.99 -21.15 21.70
C VAL A 86 -12.81 -22.20 20.60
N ARG A 87 -12.46 -23.46 20.94
CA ARG A 87 -12.39 -24.53 19.93
C ARG A 87 -13.75 -24.81 19.29
N GLU A 88 -14.82 -24.84 20.08
CA GLU A 88 -16.20 -25.01 19.59
C GLU A 88 -16.62 -23.86 18.66
N LEU A 89 -16.42 -22.61 19.09
CA LEU A 89 -16.83 -21.41 18.34
C LEU A 89 -16.13 -21.27 16.99
N TYR A 90 -14.84 -21.60 16.94
CA TYR A 90 -14.02 -21.46 15.73
C TYR A 90 -13.82 -22.78 14.97
N GLY A 91 -14.52 -23.86 15.37
CA GLY A 91 -14.47 -25.15 14.68
C GLY A 91 -13.08 -25.80 14.66
N LEU A 92 -12.27 -25.58 15.70
CA LEU A 92 -10.90 -26.09 15.78
C LEU A 92 -10.87 -27.57 16.16
N VAL A 93 -9.96 -28.34 15.56
CA VAL A 93 -9.72 -29.74 15.93
C VAL A 93 -9.24 -29.81 17.40
N HIS A 94 -9.69 -30.81 18.14
CA HIS A 94 -9.39 -30.96 19.57
C HIS A 94 -7.88 -31.06 19.88
N GLU A 95 -7.06 -31.44 18.89
CA GLU A 95 -5.59 -31.52 19.01
C GLU A 95 -4.88 -30.16 18.93
N VAL A 96 -5.58 -29.07 18.59
CA VAL A 96 -4.98 -27.74 18.54
C VAL A 96 -4.60 -27.28 19.94
N THR A 97 -3.28 -27.14 20.16
CA THR A 97 -2.68 -26.68 21.41
C THR A 97 -2.60 -25.17 21.42
N PHE A 98 -3.05 -24.57 22.53
CA PHE A 98 -2.87 -23.14 22.77
C PHE A 98 -1.63 -22.94 23.64
N ARG A 99 -0.73 -22.05 23.22
CA ARG A 99 0.48 -21.72 23.96
C ARG A 99 0.16 -20.77 25.12
N ASN A 100 0.62 -21.11 26.31
CA ASN A 100 0.56 -20.22 27.46
C ASN A 100 1.57 -19.08 27.30
N VAL A 101 1.09 -17.85 27.27
CA VAL A 101 1.89 -16.62 27.19
C VAL A 101 1.74 -15.77 28.47
N THR A 102 1.29 -16.39 29.56
CA THR A 102 1.14 -15.75 30.86
C THR A 102 2.50 -15.35 31.42
N VAL A 103 2.65 -14.07 31.74
CA VAL A 103 3.83 -13.53 32.43
C VAL A 103 3.48 -13.39 33.91
N ALA A 104 4.11 -14.21 34.75
CA ALA A 104 3.95 -14.14 36.19
C ALA A 104 4.49 -12.78 36.70
N SER A 105 3.64 -12.01 37.36
CA SER A 105 4.00 -10.66 37.84
C SER A 105 3.90 -10.60 39.36
N GLU A 106 4.90 -11.14 40.04
CA GLU A 106 5.08 -10.84 41.46
C GLU A 106 5.54 -9.38 41.59
N LYS A 107 4.89 -8.59 42.47
CA LYS A 107 5.23 -7.18 42.77
C LYS A 107 4.89 -6.14 41.68
N ARG A 108 3.84 -6.36 40.88
CA ARG A 108 3.31 -5.34 39.97
C ARG A 108 2.77 -4.11 40.73
N PRO A 109 3.01 -2.88 40.25
CA PRO A 109 2.28 -1.71 40.72
C PRO A 109 0.77 -1.87 40.50
N ARG A 110 -0.05 -1.27 41.36
CA ARG A 110 -1.50 -1.30 41.18
C ARG A 110 -1.90 -0.43 39.98
N PRO A 111 -2.78 -0.92 39.09
CA PRO A 111 -3.42 -0.12 38.05
C PRO A 111 -4.05 1.17 38.59
N LEU A 112 -4.18 2.17 37.71
CA LEU A 112 -4.94 3.38 38.03
C LEU A 112 -6.39 3.04 38.36
N HIS A 113 -6.96 3.76 39.33
CA HIS A 113 -8.40 3.70 39.61
C HIS A 113 -9.19 4.15 38.37
N LEU A 114 -10.35 3.51 38.12
CA LEU A 114 -11.19 3.81 36.95
C LEU A 114 -11.56 5.30 36.87
N GLY A 115 -11.89 5.90 38.01
CA GLY A 115 -12.18 7.34 38.12
C GLY A 115 -10.99 8.21 37.70
N THR A 116 -9.79 7.90 38.20
CA THR A 116 -8.56 8.63 37.82
C THR A 116 -8.23 8.45 36.35
N ALA A 117 -8.27 7.22 35.84
CA ALA A 117 -8.02 6.90 34.43
C ALA A 117 -8.98 7.64 33.49
N THR A 118 -10.23 7.81 33.90
CA THR A 118 -11.25 8.57 33.19
C THR A 118 -11.00 10.07 33.27
N GLN A 119 -10.72 10.61 34.46
CA GLN A 119 -10.49 12.05 34.71
C GLN A 119 -9.25 12.60 33.99
N ILE A 120 -8.20 11.80 33.82
CA ILE A 120 -7.02 12.19 33.04
C ILE A 120 -7.20 11.92 31.53
N GLY A 121 -8.36 11.40 31.12
CA GLY A 121 -8.66 11.03 29.74
C GLY A 121 -7.76 9.94 29.16
N ALA A 122 -7.19 9.07 30.01
CA ALA A 122 -6.53 7.84 29.55
C ALA A 122 -7.58 6.86 28.99
N ILE A 123 -8.72 6.75 29.68
CA ILE A 123 -9.95 6.15 29.16
C ILE A 123 -10.80 7.29 28.56
N PRO A 124 -11.17 7.23 27.27
CA PRO A 124 -11.97 8.28 26.65
C PRO A 124 -13.36 8.38 27.31
N ALA A 125 -13.71 9.58 27.74
CA ALA A 125 -15.05 9.91 28.23
C ALA A 125 -15.50 11.26 27.69
N GLU A 126 -16.81 11.42 27.54
CA GLU A 126 -17.40 12.63 26.97
C GLU A 126 -17.07 13.85 27.85
N GLY A 127 -16.62 14.94 27.21
CA GLY A 127 -16.27 16.18 27.90
C GLY A 127 -14.91 16.19 28.63
N ILE A 128 -14.17 15.07 28.66
CA ILE A 128 -12.86 15.00 29.34
C ILE A 128 -11.70 15.08 28.34
N PRO A 129 -10.75 16.04 28.49
CA PRO A 129 -9.57 16.11 27.64
C PRO A 129 -8.58 14.97 27.92
N SER A 130 -7.94 14.47 26.87
CA SER A 130 -6.97 13.37 26.95
C SER A 130 -5.58 13.89 27.30
N LEU A 131 -5.04 13.51 28.47
CA LEU A 131 -3.65 13.81 28.87
C LEU A 131 -2.63 13.41 27.80
N LEU A 132 -2.83 12.24 27.17
CA LEU A 132 -1.93 11.75 26.11
C LEU A 132 -1.88 12.65 24.88
N LYS A 133 -2.93 13.43 24.58
CA LYS A 133 -2.93 14.39 23.48
C LYS A 133 -2.14 15.67 23.80
N VAL A 134 -1.91 15.93 25.08
CA VAL A 134 -1.12 17.07 25.57
C VAL A 134 0.34 16.68 25.72
N LEU A 135 0.62 15.46 26.19
CA LEU A 135 1.98 14.96 26.39
C LEU A 135 2.69 14.60 25.08
N LEU A 136 1.95 14.13 24.09
CA LEU A 136 2.50 13.72 22.80
C LEU A 136 2.34 14.83 21.77
N SER A 137 3.31 14.94 20.85
CA SER A 137 3.22 15.87 19.73
C SER A 137 1.98 15.56 18.88
N SER A 138 1.43 16.58 18.19
CA SER A 138 0.27 16.40 17.31
C SER A 138 0.47 15.38 16.19
N ASN A 139 1.73 15.10 15.86
CA ASN A 139 2.13 14.15 14.82
C ASN A 139 2.24 12.71 15.34
N CYS A 140 2.22 12.52 16.67
CA CYS A 140 2.29 11.22 17.32
C CYS A 140 0.88 10.65 17.48
N SER A 141 0.48 9.78 16.55
CA SER A 141 -0.83 9.13 16.53
C SER A 141 -0.69 7.61 16.38
N GLY A 142 -1.74 6.87 16.71
CA GLY A 142 -1.77 5.41 16.55
C GLY A 142 -1.06 4.67 17.69
N LEU A 143 -0.09 3.82 17.33
CA LEU A 143 0.52 2.83 18.24
C LEU A 143 1.24 3.41 19.46
N PRO A 144 2.04 4.49 19.37
CA PRO A 144 2.71 5.05 20.54
C PRO A 144 1.72 5.53 21.62
N VAL A 145 0.60 6.14 21.18
CA VAL A 145 -0.49 6.58 22.08
C VAL A 145 -1.14 5.39 22.77
N VAL A 146 -1.38 4.31 22.02
CA VAL A 146 -1.97 3.07 22.55
C VAL A 146 -1.02 2.41 23.54
N TYR A 147 0.28 2.34 23.22
CA TYR A 147 1.30 1.76 24.08
C TYR A 147 1.45 2.52 25.40
N LEU A 148 1.54 3.86 25.35
CA LEU A 148 1.61 4.67 26.56
C LEU A 148 0.32 4.62 27.39
N ARG A 149 -0.84 4.58 26.73
CA ARG A 149 -2.11 4.36 27.43
C ARG A 149 -2.08 3.03 28.17
N ASP A 150 -1.64 1.95 27.52
CA ASP A 150 -1.55 0.65 28.15
C ASP A 150 -0.56 0.64 29.32
N LEU A 151 0.62 1.25 29.17
CA LEU A 151 1.57 1.37 30.29
C LEU A 151 0.99 2.12 31.50
N LEU A 152 0.17 3.16 31.29
CA LEU A 152 -0.49 3.90 32.38
C LEU A 152 -1.60 3.08 33.07
N LEU A 153 -2.40 2.37 32.28
CA LEU A 153 -3.53 1.58 32.80
C LEU A 153 -3.07 0.23 33.36
N ASN A 154 -1.98 -0.30 32.85
CA ASN A 154 -1.46 -1.64 33.10
C ASN A 154 0.06 -1.59 33.35
N PRO A 155 0.54 -0.88 34.40
CA PRO A 155 1.97 -0.69 34.64
C PRO A 155 2.73 -2.02 34.78
N PRO A 156 3.89 -2.20 34.13
CA PRO A 156 4.68 -3.43 34.25
C PRO A 156 5.42 -3.48 35.60
N THR A 157 6.19 -4.54 35.85
CA THR A 157 7.05 -4.64 37.04
C THR A 157 8.13 -3.55 37.03
N TYR A 158 8.69 -3.24 38.21
CA TYR A 158 9.74 -2.22 38.34
C TYR A 158 10.96 -2.49 37.46
N GLU A 159 11.37 -3.75 37.34
CA GLU A 159 12.49 -4.18 36.49
C GLU A 159 12.24 -3.83 35.01
N ILE A 160 11.06 -4.15 34.50
CA ILE A 160 10.66 -3.88 33.12
C ILE A 160 10.47 -2.38 32.88
N ALA A 161 9.86 -1.67 33.83
CA ALA A 161 9.74 -0.21 33.76
C ALA A 161 11.12 0.48 33.73
N SER A 162 12.07 -0.03 34.53
CA SER A 162 13.45 0.43 34.53
C SER A 162 14.14 0.13 33.20
N ALA A 163 13.96 -1.06 32.63
CA ALA A 163 14.51 -1.42 31.31
C ALA A 163 13.99 -0.50 30.19
N ILE A 164 12.68 -0.21 30.18
CA ILE A 164 12.09 0.76 29.24
C ILE A 164 12.72 2.15 29.44
N GLN A 165 12.87 2.58 30.69
CA GLN A 165 13.47 3.89 31.00
C GLN A 165 14.94 3.99 30.56
N GLU A 166 15.75 2.97 30.86
CA GLU A 166 17.16 2.91 30.45
C GLU A 166 17.29 2.85 28.92
N THR A 167 16.40 2.13 28.25
CA THR A 167 16.36 2.10 26.78
C THR A 167 16.06 3.49 26.21
N CYS A 168 15.06 4.20 26.74
CA CYS A 168 14.76 5.57 26.34
C CYS A 168 15.94 6.53 26.59
N LYS A 169 16.66 6.38 27.71
CA LYS A 169 17.88 7.16 27.99
C LYS A 169 18.96 6.85 26.95
N LEU A 170 19.20 5.58 26.65
CA LEU A 170 20.19 5.18 25.67
C LEU A 170 19.84 5.72 24.27
N MET A 171 18.58 5.60 23.85
CA MET A 171 18.07 6.17 22.59
C MET A 171 18.22 7.70 22.52
N SER A 172 18.27 8.41 23.65
CA SER A 172 18.54 9.85 23.66
C SER A 172 20.02 10.21 23.47
N THR A 173 20.92 9.24 23.62
CA THR A 173 22.38 9.44 23.55
C THR A 173 23.02 8.95 22.25
N ILE A 174 22.33 8.10 21.49
CA ILE A 174 22.85 7.57 20.22
C ILE A 174 23.04 8.67 19.18
N THR A 175 24.06 8.50 18.34
CA THR A 175 24.37 9.43 17.24
C THR A 175 24.14 8.81 15.88
N CYS A 176 24.05 7.49 15.80
CA CYS A 176 23.71 6.78 14.57
C CYS A 176 22.21 6.90 14.19
N SER A 177 21.90 6.70 12.91
CA SER A 177 20.54 6.59 12.42
C SER A 177 19.84 5.35 12.98
N VAL A 178 18.51 5.43 13.15
CA VAL A 178 17.70 4.35 13.70
C VAL A 178 16.80 3.78 12.60
N PRO A 179 16.66 2.45 12.48
CA PRO A 179 15.76 1.86 11.51
C PRO A 179 14.28 2.23 11.73
N GLU A 180 13.53 2.40 10.66
CA GLU A 180 12.09 2.70 10.71
C GLU A 180 11.25 1.41 10.72
N PHE A 181 10.88 0.94 11.90
CA PHE A 181 10.08 -0.28 12.04
C PHE A 181 8.69 -0.16 11.41
N THR A 182 8.46 -0.94 10.36
CA THR A 182 7.11 -1.09 9.79
C THR A 182 6.21 -1.84 10.77
N CYS A 183 5.14 -1.19 11.22
CA CYS A 183 4.21 -1.79 12.16
C CYS A 183 3.25 -2.73 11.43
N VAL A 184 3.34 -4.04 11.72
CA VAL A 184 2.46 -5.05 11.13
C VAL A 184 1.70 -5.80 12.22
N SER A 185 0.40 -6.04 11.99
CA SER A 185 -0.42 -6.83 12.90
C SER A 185 0.02 -8.30 12.85
N ALA A 186 0.53 -8.83 13.97
CA ALA A 186 0.92 -10.23 14.09
C ALA A 186 -0.24 -11.19 13.77
N ALA A 187 -1.45 -10.91 14.28
CA ALA A 187 -2.64 -11.72 14.01
C ALA A 187 -2.99 -11.77 12.51
N LYS A 188 -2.88 -10.64 11.81
CA LYS A 188 -3.08 -10.58 10.35
C LYS A 188 -2.04 -11.43 9.61
N LEU A 189 -0.77 -11.31 9.99
CA LEU A 189 0.32 -12.05 9.35
C LEU A 189 0.18 -13.56 9.53
N VAL A 190 -0.08 -14.01 10.76
CA VAL A 190 -0.26 -15.44 11.05
C VAL A 190 -1.41 -16.00 10.22
N LYS A 191 -2.56 -15.31 10.19
CA LYS A 191 -3.71 -15.75 9.38
C LYS A 191 -3.38 -15.86 7.89
N LEU A 192 -2.71 -14.86 7.31
CA LEU A 192 -2.34 -14.87 5.90
C LEU A 192 -1.29 -15.95 5.57
N LEU A 193 -0.35 -16.20 6.50
CA LEU A 193 0.65 -17.25 6.34
C LEU A 193 0.01 -18.64 6.41
N GLU A 194 -0.90 -18.86 7.35
CA GLU A 194 -1.65 -20.12 7.47
C GLU A 194 -2.57 -20.37 6.26
N SER A 195 -3.23 -19.33 5.73
CA SER A 195 -4.05 -19.44 4.52
C SER A 195 -3.24 -19.50 3.21
N ARG A 196 -1.92 -19.26 3.28
CA ARG A 196 -1.02 -19.14 2.11
C ARG A 196 -1.42 -18.02 1.14
N GLU A 197 -1.99 -16.94 1.67
CA GLU A 197 -2.50 -15.78 0.90
C GLU A 197 -1.62 -14.53 1.07
N VAL A 198 -0.40 -14.67 1.59
CA VAL A 198 0.54 -13.55 1.74
C VAL A 198 0.98 -13.07 0.35
N ASN A 199 0.81 -11.77 0.10
CA ASN A 199 1.27 -11.14 -1.14
C ASN A 199 2.73 -10.66 -1.03
N HIS A 200 3.33 -10.29 -2.16
CA HIS A 200 4.71 -9.80 -2.21
C HIS A 200 4.96 -8.59 -1.29
N ILE A 201 4.00 -7.67 -1.15
CA ILE A 201 4.13 -6.47 -0.32
C ILE A 201 4.28 -6.85 1.16
N GLU A 202 3.46 -7.78 1.64
CA GLU A 202 3.54 -8.23 3.03
C GLU A 202 4.82 -9.06 3.27
N PHE A 203 5.29 -9.84 2.30
CA PHE A 203 6.62 -10.47 2.38
C PHE A 203 7.76 -9.45 2.45
N CYS A 204 7.72 -8.38 1.64
CA CYS A 204 8.67 -7.28 1.73
C CYS A 204 8.65 -6.63 3.11
N ARG A 205 7.46 -6.39 3.69
CA ARG A 205 7.33 -5.84 5.05
C ARG A 205 7.92 -6.76 6.12
N ILE A 206 7.62 -8.07 6.06
CA ILE A 206 8.22 -9.05 6.98
C ILE A 206 9.74 -9.01 6.86
N LYS A 207 10.26 -9.07 5.62
CA LYS A 207 11.70 -9.01 5.35
C LYS A 207 12.34 -7.73 5.90
N ASN A 208 11.71 -6.58 5.70
CA ASN A 208 12.21 -5.31 6.22
C ASN A 208 12.37 -5.36 7.75
N VAL A 209 11.33 -5.78 8.48
CA VAL A 209 11.39 -5.85 9.95
C VAL A 209 12.52 -6.77 10.42
N VAL A 210 12.69 -7.95 9.82
CA VAL A 210 13.78 -8.85 10.23
C VAL A 210 15.16 -8.30 9.84
N ASP A 211 15.28 -7.64 8.70
CA ASP A 211 16.53 -6.98 8.27
C ASP A 211 16.92 -5.82 9.19
N GLU A 212 15.94 -5.06 9.70
CA GLU A 212 16.13 -3.98 10.66
C GLU A 212 16.63 -4.52 12.01
N VAL A 213 16.06 -5.64 12.49
CA VAL A 213 16.56 -6.33 13.70
C VAL A 213 18.01 -6.79 13.50
N LEU A 214 18.32 -7.39 12.35
CA LEU A 214 19.69 -7.82 12.02
C LEU A 214 20.65 -6.63 11.92
N HIS A 215 20.19 -5.49 11.38
CA HIS A 215 20.97 -4.26 11.31
C HIS A 215 21.28 -3.72 12.70
N MET A 216 20.28 -3.60 13.57
CA MET A 216 20.49 -3.12 14.95
C MET A 216 21.44 -4.04 15.73
N HIS A 217 21.36 -5.35 15.55
CA HIS A 217 22.29 -6.30 16.19
C HIS A 217 23.74 -6.14 15.73
N ARG A 218 23.97 -5.78 14.46
CA ARG A 218 25.33 -5.60 13.91
C ARG A 218 25.98 -4.28 14.34
N ASN A 219 25.18 -3.27 14.69
CA ASN A 219 25.67 -1.97 15.10
C ASN A 219 25.89 -1.94 16.62
N SER A 220 27.10 -1.62 17.07
CA SER A 220 27.45 -1.59 18.50
C SER A 220 26.66 -0.58 19.33
N GLU A 221 26.27 0.57 18.76
CA GLU A 221 25.43 1.56 19.45
C GLU A 221 23.98 1.08 19.61
N LEU A 222 23.47 0.31 18.64
CA LEU A 222 22.07 -0.16 18.62
C LEU A 222 21.89 -1.53 19.27
N TYR A 223 22.94 -2.35 19.36
CA TYR A 223 22.90 -3.69 19.95
C TYR A 223 22.35 -3.66 21.37
N SER A 224 22.86 -2.74 22.20
CA SER A 224 22.43 -2.59 23.60
C SER A 224 20.96 -2.13 23.72
N ILE A 225 20.44 -1.39 22.73
CA ILE A 225 19.01 -1.05 22.66
C ILE A 225 18.17 -2.30 22.39
N VAL A 226 18.55 -3.13 21.41
CA VAL A 226 17.81 -4.37 21.09
C VAL A 226 17.81 -5.31 22.28
N GLU A 227 18.96 -5.49 22.93
CA GLU A 227 19.11 -6.36 24.09
C GLU A 227 18.18 -5.94 25.23
N MET A 228 18.12 -4.64 25.57
CA MET A 228 17.23 -4.13 26.61
C MET A 228 15.74 -4.17 26.22
N LEU A 229 15.41 -4.10 24.93
CA LEU A 229 14.03 -4.18 24.45
C LEU A 229 13.46 -5.60 24.47
N LEU A 230 14.27 -6.65 24.62
CA LEU A 230 13.79 -8.03 24.66
C LEU A 230 12.86 -8.30 25.84
N ASP A 231 13.19 -7.80 27.03
CA ASP A 231 12.39 -8.03 28.23
C ASP A 231 11.01 -7.33 28.15
N PRO A 232 10.90 -6.04 27.80
CA PRO A 232 9.62 -5.40 27.51
C PRO A 232 8.82 -6.08 26.39
N THR A 233 9.51 -6.53 25.33
CA THR A 233 8.87 -7.24 24.21
C THR A 233 8.33 -8.60 24.65
N TRP A 234 9.07 -9.32 25.50
CA TRP A 234 8.59 -10.55 26.11
C TRP A 234 7.35 -10.29 26.95
N VAL A 235 7.30 -9.23 27.77
CA VAL A 235 6.10 -8.92 28.55
C VAL A 235 4.89 -8.60 27.67
N ALA A 236 5.11 -7.84 26.58
CA ALA A 236 4.04 -7.44 25.68
C ALA A 236 3.50 -8.60 24.82
N THR A 237 4.37 -9.53 24.42
CA THR A 237 4.02 -10.64 23.52
C THR A 237 3.78 -11.97 24.26
N GLY A 238 4.28 -12.08 25.48
CA GLY A 238 4.43 -13.30 26.28
C GLY A 238 5.31 -14.37 25.63
N LEU A 239 6.15 -14.00 24.65
CA LEU A 239 7.13 -14.87 24.00
C LEU A 239 8.54 -14.54 24.51
N LYS A 240 9.11 -15.42 25.32
CA LYS A 240 10.51 -15.30 25.75
C LYS A 240 11.40 -15.88 24.66
N ILE A 241 12.25 -15.03 24.09
CA ILE A 241 13.19 -15.39 23.01
C ILE A 241 14.55 -14.80 23.37
N GLU A 242 15.60 -15.61 23.22
CA GLU A 242 16.98 -15.17 23.41
C GLU A 242 17.46 -14.38 22.17
N ILE A 243 18.34 -13.39 22.37
CA ILE A 243 18.84 -12.52 21.31
C ILE A 243 19.43 -13.34 20.13
N GLU A 244 20.20 -14.38 20.44
CA GLU A 244 20.85 -15.23 19.44
C GLU A 244 19.83 -15.99 18.59
N THR A 245 18.78 -16.51 19.22
CA THR A 245 17.68 -17.21 18.53
C THR A 245 16.89 -16.24 17.65
N LEU A 246 16.62 -15.01 18.14
CA LEU A 246 15.92 -14.00 17.36
C LEU A 246 16.72 -13.63 16.10
N VAL A 247 18.04 -13.46 16.22
CA VAL A 247 18.94 -13.11 15.13
C VAL A 247 19.08 -14.27 14.13
N SER A 248 19.23 -15.51 14.60
CA SER A 248 19.36 -16.67 13.71
C SER A 248 18.10 -16.89 12.88
N GLU A 249 16.92 -16.84 13.51
CA GLU A 249 15.64 -16.98 12.83
C GLU A 249 15.36 -15.81 11.88
N SER A 250 15.66 -14.58 12.29
CA SER A 250 15.55 -13.40 11.43
C SER A 250 16.42 -13.52 10.18
N GLY A 251 17.65 -14.01 10.33
CA GLY A 251 18.56 -14.29 9.20
C GLY A 251 18.01 -15.35 8.25
N TRP A 252 17.44 -16.43 8.79
CA TRP A 252 16.83 -17.48 7.99
C TRP A 252 15.59 -16.98 7.22
N ILE A 253 14.69 -16.25 7.90
CA ILE A 253 13.48 -15.66 7.29
C ILE A 253 13.87 -14.68 6.17
N SER A 254 14.81 -13.77 6.45
CA SER A 254 15.28 -12.78 5.49
C SER A 254 15.83 -13.43 4.22
N LYS A 255 16.66 -14.46 4.38
CA LYS A 255 17.22 -15.23 3.27
C LYS A 255 16.11 -15.94 2.49
N LYS A 256 15.20 -16.63 3.18
CA LYS A 256 14.13 -17.41 2.55
C LYS A 256 13.18 -16.54 1.73
N ILE A 257 12.81 -15.38 2.25
CA ILE A 257 11.98 -14.41 1.52
C ILE A 257 12.79 -13.82 0.36
N GLY A 258 14.05 -13.42 0.58
CA GLY A 258 14.92 -12.84 -0.45
C GLY A 258 15.29 -13.79 -1.59
N GLU A 259 15.16 -15.11 -1.41
CA GLU A 259 15.25 -16.10 -2.49
C GLU A 259 14.00 -16.11 -3.38
N MET A 260 12.84 -15.68 -2.86
CA MET A 260 11.54 -15.75 -3.53
C MET A 260 11.13 -14.43 -4.20
N ILE A 261 11.22 -13.32 -3.45
CA ILE A 261 10.82 -12.00 -3.96
C ILE A 261 11.93 -11.40 -4.81
N SER A 262 11.55 -10.65 -5.84
CA SER A 262 12.51 -9.82 -6.58
C SER A 262 12.74 -8.52 -5.79
N LEU A 263 13.98 -8.04 -5.80
CA LEU A 263 14.38 -6.77 -5.20
C LEU A 263 14.77 -5.84 -6.35
N ASP A 264 14.62 -4.53 -6.13
CA ASP A 264 15.00 -3.50 -7.10
C ASP A 264 16.43 -3.79 -7.62
N ASP A 265 16.60 -3.74 -8.95
CA ASP A 265 17.84 -4.00 -9.73
C ASP A 265 18.01 -5.40 -10.39
N GLU A 266 17.05 -6.32 -10.33
CA GLU A 266 17.15 -7.57 -11.10
C GLU A 266 16.82 -7.36 -12.60
N ASN A 267 17.84 -7.47 -13.47
CA ASN A 267 17.72 -7.31 -14.94
C ASN A 267 16.73 -8.27 -15.60
N ASP A 268 16.42 -9.40 -14.96
CA ASP A 268 15.56 -10.46 -15.50
C ASP A 268 14.06 -10.11 -15.41
N GLN A 269 13.74 -8.94 -14.85
CA GLN A 269 12.37 -8.45 -14.62
C GLN A 269 11.93 -7.35 -15.60
N LYS A 270 12.64 -7.13 -16.71
CA LYS A 270 12.30 -6.08 -17.69
C LYS A 270 11.00 -6.36 -18.43
N ILE A 271 10.12 -5.36 -18.49
CA ILE A 271 8.87 -5.40 -19.26
C ILE A 271 9.19 -5.63 -20.74
N SER A 272 8.36 -6.42 -21.41
CA SER A 272 8.48 -6.64 -22.86
C SER A 272 8.39 -5.31 -23.63
N SER A 273 9.05 -5.24 -24.78
CA SER A 273 8.99 -4.05 -25.63
C SER A 273 9.01 -4.44 -27.10
N SER A 274 8.41 -3.60 -27.94
CA SER A 274 8.39 -3.74 -29.39
C SER A 274 8.54 -2.37 -30.04
N LEU A 275 9.08 -2.33 -31.26
CA LEU A 275 9.14 -1.10 -32.05
C LEU A 275 7.79 -0.75 -32.70
N VAL A 276 6.87 -1.71 -32.74
CA VAL A 276 5.61 -1.60 -33.49
C VAL A 276 4.40 -1.45 -32.57
N VAL A 277 4.48 -2.03 -31.36
CA VAL A 277 3.44 -1.92 -30.32
C VAL A 277 3.87 -0.88 -29.28
N LEU A 278 2.94 -0.03 -28.85
CA LEU A 278 3.20 1.00 -27.83
C LEU A 278 3.64 0.38 -26.50
N ASN A 279 4.63 0.97 -25.84
CA ASN A 279 5.13 0.50 -24.55
C ASN A 279 4.05 0.48 -23.47
N ASP A 280 3.13 1.46 -23.49
CA ASP A 280 2.00 1.55 -22.55
C ASP A 280 1.14 0.27 -22.51
N PHE A 281 1.05 -0.45 -23.63
CA PHE A 281 0.36 -1.74 -23.68
C PHE A 281 1.08 -2.78 -22.81
N PHE A 282 2.39 -2.93 -22.98
CA PHE A 282 3.18 -3.87 -22.19
C PHE A 282 3.24 -3.46 -20.71
N GLU A 283 3.32 -2.16 -20.43
CA GLU A 283 3.25 -1.66 -19.06
C GLU A 283 1.91 -2.00 -18.40
N ALA A 284 0.78 -1.79 -19.09
CA ALA A 284 -0.54 -2.13 -18.57
C ALA A 284 -0.68 -3.64 -18.29
N MET A 285 -0.07 -4.49 -19.10
CA MET A 285 -0.18 -5.95 -19.00
C MET A 285 0.82 -6.57 -18.01
N GLU A 286 2.02 -6.03 -17.87
CA GLU A 286 3.11 -6.66 -17.13
C GLU A 286 3.43 -5.99 -15.79
N SER A 287 3.21 -4.69 -15.63
CA SER A 287 3.57 -3.95 -14.41
C SER A 287 2.88 -4.49 -13.15
N SER A 288 1.71 -5.12 -13.29
CA SER A 288 0.93 -5.64 -12.17
C SER A 288 1.48 -6.94 -11.60
N TRP A 289 2.49 -7.58 -12.19
CA TRP A 289 3.03 -8.84 -11.67
C TRP A 289 4.54 -8.98 -11.84
N ARG A 290 5.13 -8.34 -12.86
CA ARG A 290 6.58 -8.33 -13.08
C ARG A 290 7.28 -7.61 -11.92
N GLY A 291 8.46 -8.09 -11.52
CA GLY A 291 9.20 -7.55 -10.37
C GLY A 291 8.69 -7.97 -8.99
N ARG A 292 7.68 -8.86 -8.88
CA ARG A 292 7.17 -9.33 -7.59
C ARG A 292 7.87 -10.60 -7.09
N VAL A 293 8.09 -11.55 -7.99
CA VAL A 293 8.68 -12.87 -7.71
C VAL A 293 9.85 -13.07 -8.66
N LYS A 294 10.92 -13.70 -8.20
CA LYS A 294 12.07 -14.01 -9.06
C LYS A 294 11.67 -14.94 -10.20
N ARG A 295 12.17 -14.65 -11.40
CA ARG A 295 11.90 -15.39 -12.64
C ARG A 295 12.11 -16.90 -12.48
N ILE A 296 13.14 -17.31 -11.74
CA ILE A 296 13.47 -18.72 -11.47
C ILE A 296 12.31 -19.56 -10.91
N HIS A 297 11.35 -18.95 -10.22
CA HIS A 297 10.21 -19.64 -9.63
C HIS A 297 8.97 -19.68 -10.54
N ALA A 298 8.99 -18.97 -11.66
CA ALA A 298 7.87 -18.84 -12.59
C ALA A 298 8.29 -18.78 -14.06
N GLU A 299 9.45 -19.35 -14.41
CA GLU A 299 10.08 -19.23 -15.75
C GLU A 299 9.12 -19.56 -16.89
N GLU A 300 8.33 -20.61 -16.74
CA GLU A 300 7.36 -21.04 -17.76
C GLU A 300 6.32 -19.95 -18.07
N ALA A 301 5.81 -19.27 -17.04
CA ALA A 301 4.84 -18.19 -17.20
C ALA A 301 5.49 -16.94 -17.83
N PHE A 302 6.70 -16.58 -17.40
CA PHE A 302 7.46 -15.48 -18.00
C PHE A 302 7.73 -15.75 -19.50
N ALA A 303 8.18 -16.96 -19.83
CA ALA A 303 8.46 -17.35 -21.21
C ALA A 303 7.21 -17.40 -22.10
N GLU A 304 6.04 -17.76 -21.55
CA GLU A 304 4.77 -17.72 -22.30
C GLU A 304 4.34 -16.28 -22.62
N VAL A 305 4.50 -15.35 -21.67
CA VAL A 305 4.22 -13.92 -21.92
C VAL A 305 5.17 -13.36 -22.96
N GLU A 306 6.47 -13.65 -22.86
CA GLU A 306 7.48 -13.20 -23.83
C GLU A 306 7.16 -13.74 -25.24
N ARG A 307 6.83 -15.04 -25.37
CA ARG A 307 6.38 -15.64 -26.64
C ARG A 307 5.10 -15.00 -27.18
N SER A 308 4.16 -14.67 -26.31
CA SER A 308 2.90 -14.01 -26.70
C SER A 308 3.13 -12.58 -27.16
N ALA A 309 4.03 -11.84 -26.50
CA ALA A 309 4.44 -10.49 -26.90
C ALA A 309 5.14 -10.50 -28.26
N GLU A 310 6.02 -11.47 -28.51
CA GLU A 310 6.64 -11.67 -29.82
C GLU A 310 5.60 -11.99 -30.90
N ALA A 311 4.69 -12.93 -30.63
CA ALA A 311 3.62 -13.29 -31.57
C ALA A 311 2.71 -12.10 -31.91
N LEU A 312 2.37 -11.27 -30.91
CA LEU A 312 1.62 -10.03 -31.13
C LEU A 312 2.42 -9.05 -32.01
N SER A 313 3.70 -8.86 -31.73
CA SER A 313 4.56 -7.98 -32.52
C SER A 313 4.65 -8.44 -33.98
N VAL A 314 4.74 -9.75 -34.22
CA VAL A 314 4.73 -10.33 -35.57
C VAL A 314 3.39 -10.08 -36.25
N ALA A 315 2.27 -10.39 -35.60
CA ALA A 315 0.93 -10.19 -36.16
C ALA A 315 0.67 -8.72 -36.54
N VAL A 316 1.02 -7.77 -35.67
CA VAL A 316 0.88 -6.33 -35.99
C VAL A 316 1.79 -5.92 -37.15
N THR A 317 2.99 -6.50 -37.23
CA THR A 317 3.93 -6.20 -38.32
C THR A 317 3.47 -6.78 -39.66
N GLU A 318 2.93 -8.00 -39.67
CA GLU A 318 2.50 -8.67 -40.90
C GLU A 318 1.14 -8.19 -41.39
N ASP A 319 0.18 -7.96 -40.48
CA ASP A 319 -1.20 -7.64 -40.86
C ASP A 319 -1.45 -6.14 -40.92
N PHE A 320 -0.96 -5.36 -39.95
CA PHE A 320 -1.28 -3.94 -39.84
C PHE A 320 -0.28 -3.04 -40.58
N LEU A 321 1.02 -3.33 -40.49
CA LEU A 321 2.05 -2.47 -41.08
C LEU A 321 1.93 -2.32 -42.61
N PRO A 322 1.56 -3.36 -43.39
CA PRO A 322 1.32 -3.21 -44.81
C PRO A 322 0.10 -2.36 -45.12
N ILE A 323 -0.95 -2.42 -44.29
CA ILE A 323 -2.15 -1.58 -44.43
C ILE A 323 -1.77 -0.12 -44.18
N VAL A 324 -1.08 0.18 -43.08
CA VAL A 324 -0.60 1.53 -42.75
C VAL A 324 0.31 2.07 -43.86
N SER A 325 1.22 1.23 -44.37
CA SER A 325 2.12 1.58 -45.46
C SER A 325 1.37 1.84 -46.78
N ARG A 326 0.35 1.02 -47.10
CA ARG A 326 -0.50 1.20 -48.28
C ARG A 326 -1.36 2.46 -48.16
N VAL A 327 -1.92 2.75 -46.99
CA VAL A 327 -2.65 4.01 -46.74
C VAL A 327 -1.71 5.19 -46.97
N LYS A 328 -0.53 5.19 -46.33
CA LYS A 328 0.50 6.23 -46.54
C LYS A 328 0.90 6.38 -48.02
N ALA A 329 1.04 5.29 -48.77
CA ALA A 329 1.42 5.31 -50.19
C ALA A 329 0.28 5.76 -51.13
N THR A 330 -0.97 5.40 -50.83
CA THR A 330 -2.15 5.79 -51.64
C THR A 330 -2.47 7.28 -51.49
N MET A 331 -2.01 7.92 -50.42
CA MET A 331 -2.21 9.34 -50.13
C MET A 331 -1.24 10.28 -50.86
N ALA A 332 -0.20 9.77 -51.53
CA ALA A 332 0.84 10.59 -52.16
C ALA A 332 0.38 11.54 -53.31
N PRO A 333 -0.80 11.40 -53.96
CA PRO A 333 -1.22 12.34 -55.01
C PRO A 333 -2.45 13.22 -54.73
N PHE A 334 -3.14 13.13 -53.59
CA PHE A 334 -4.35 13.95 -53.33
C PHE A 334 -4.12 15.03 -52.28
N GLY A 335 -3.35 16.05 -52.67
CA GLY A 335 -3.25 17.33 -51.93
C GLY A 335 -4.50 18.18 -52.12
N GLY A 336 -5.39 18.19 -51.11
CA GLY A 336 -6.42 19.22 -50.91
C GLY A 336 -6.01 20.23 -49.81
N PRO A 337 -6.64 21.42 -49.71
CA PRO A 337 -6.05 22.60 -49.08
C PRO A 337 -6.07 22.64 -47.53
N LYS A 338 -6.50 21.58 -46.84
CA LYS A 338 -6.40 21.44 -45.38
C LYS A 338 -6.03 20.00 -45.06
N GLY A 339 -4.73 19.73 -45.06
CA GLY A 339 -4.15 18.40 -44.96
C GLY A 339 -4.09 17.85 -43.53
N GLU A 340 -5.24 17.50 -42.95
CA GLU A 340 -5.29 16.65 -41.77
C GLU A 340 -6.01 15.35 -42.10
N ILE A 341 -5.29 14.24 -41.86
CA ILE A 341 -5.73 12.87 -42.09
C ILE A 341 -6.61 12.47 -40.91
N LEU A 342 -7.90 12.20 -41.12
CA LEU A 342 -8.76 11.60 -40.10
C LEU A 342 -9.13 10.18 -40.52
N TYR A 343 -8.36 9.19 -40.05
CA TYR A 343 -8.76 7.78 -40.08
C TYR A 343 -9.48 7.46 -38.77
N VAL A 344 -10.78 7.21 -38.84
CA VAL A 344 -11.66 7.17 -37.68
C VAL A 344 -11.97 5.71 -37.31
N LEU A 345 -11.43 5.25 -36.18
CA LEU A 345 -11.79 3.97 -35.56
C LEU A 345 -12.73 4.24 -34.41
N VAL A 346 -13.94 3.69 -34.51
CA VAL A 346 -15.01 3.90 -33.53
C VAL A 346 -15.44 2.55 -33.00
N ASP A 347 -15.15 2.31 -31.73
CA ASP A 347 -15.55 1.07 -31.06
C ASP A 347 -16.72 1.30 -30.12
N GLU A 348 -17.87 0.78 -30.51
CA GLU A 348 -19.10 0.66 -29.70
C GLU A 348 -19.53 1.95 -29.00
N ILE A 349 -19.79 2.97 -29.80
CA ILE A 349 -20.30 4.26 -29.34
C ILE A 349 -21.66 4.16 -28.64
N CYS A 350 -21.89 5.12 -27.75
CA CYS A 350 -23.15 5.30 -27.02
C CYS A 350 -23.55 4.16 -26.05
N ARG A 351 -22.58 3.41 -25.51
CA ARG A 351 -22.80 2.36 -24.48
C ARG A 351 -23.45 2.86 -23.17
N GLY A 352 -23.23 4.12 -22.78
CA GLY A 352 -23.63 4.66 -21.48
C GLY A 352 -25.01 5.34 -21.40
N THR A 353 -25.82 5.27 -22.46
CA THR A 353 -27.13 5.95 -22.54
C THR A 353 -28.24 4.98 -22.92
N GLU A 354 -29.48 5.47 -22.93
CA GLU A 354 -30.64 4.74 -23.40
C GLU A 354 -30.44 4.23 -24.84
N THR A 355 -30.65 2.93 -25.06
CA THR A 355 -30.31 2.23 -26.32
C THR A 355 -30.94 2.89 -27.56
N ALA A 356 -32.20 3.33 -27.48
CA ALA A 356 -32.89 3.96 -28.61
C ALA A 356 -32.26 5.31 -28.99
N LYS A 357 -31.99 6.18 -28.00
CA LYS A 357 -31.32 7.47 -28.23
C LYS A 357 -29.87 7.28 -28.67
N GLY A 358 -29.16 6.35 -28.04
CA GLY A 358 -27.79 6.00 -28.42
C GLY A 358 -27.70 5.52 -29.86
N THR A 359 -28.67 4.72 -30.31
CA THR A 359 -28.78 4.26 -31.71
C THR A 359 -28.97 5.42 -32.69
N CYS A 360 -29.85 6.38 -32.38
CA CYS A 360 -30.09 7.55 -33.24
C CYS A 360 -28.85 8.46 -33.32
N ILE A 361 -28.18 8.70 -32.18
CA ILE A 361 -26.94 9.50 -32.12
C ILE A 361 -25.83 8.81 -32.92
N ALA A 362 -25.66 7.50 -32.73
CA ALA A 362 -24.68 6.72 -33.49
C ALA A 362 -24.95 6.78 -35.00
N GLY A 363 -26.21 6.66 -35.42
CA GLY A 363 -26.62 6.82 -36.82
C GLY A 363 -26.24 8.18 -37.39
N GLY A 364 -26.57 9.27 -36.68
CA GLY A 364 -26.23 10.63 -37.12
C GLY A 364 -24.72 10.88 -37.20
N ILE A 365 -23.92 10.29 -36.31
CA ILE A 365 -22.44 10.35 -36.38
C ILE A 365 -21.95 9.63 -37.64
N ILE A 366 -22.44 8.42 -37.92
CA ILE A 366 -22.05 7.65 -39.11
C ILE A 366 -22.39 8.41 -40.39
N GLU A 367 -23.60 8.98 -40.48
CA GLU A 367 -24.05 9.78 -41.61
C GLU A 367 -23.17 11.03 -41.81
N THR A 368 -22.80 11.69 -40.71
CA THR A 368 -21.89 12.84 -40.76
C THR A 368 -20.51 12.43 -41.28
N LEU A 369 -19.95 11.32 -40.77
CA LEU A 369 -18.65 10.80 -41.20
C LEU A 369 -18.64 10.41 -42.69
N ASP A 370 -19.71 9.76 -43.18
CA ASP A 370 -19.87 9.43 -44.59
C ASP A 370 -19.99 10.69 -45.47
N SER A 371 -20.75 11.70 -45.03
CA SER A 371 -20.92 12.96 -45.76
C SER A 371 -19.62 13.77 -45.91
N ILE A 372 -18.74 13.68 -44.90
CA ILE A 372 -17.41 14.30 -44.90
C ILE A 372 -16.43 13.53 -45.81
N GLY A 373 -16.75 12.27 -46.16
CA GLY A 373 -15.86 11.39 -46.91
C GLY A 373 -14.70 10.85 -46.05
N CYS A 374 -14.92 10.72 -44.74
CA CYS A 374 -13.91 10.20 -43.81
C CYS A 374 -13.72 8.69 -44.01
N LEU A 375 -12.46 8.23 -44.01
CA LEU A 375 -12.14 6.82 -44.02
C LEU A 375 -12.18 6.29 -42.58
N GLY A 376 -13.00 5.28 -42.28
CA GLY A 376 -13.10 4.76 -40.94
C GLY A 376 -13.74 3.39 -40.82
N ILE A 377 -13.60 2.79 -39.64
CA ILE A 377 -14.26 1.53 -39.25
C ILE A 377 -15.07 1.82 -37.99
N VAL A 378 -16.34 1.45 -38.02
CA VAL A 378 -17.26 1.58 -36.88
C VAL A 378 -17.74 0.19 -36.47
N SER A 379 -17.33 -0.27 -35.29
CA SER A 379 -17.91 -1.45 -34.64
C SER A 379 -19.06 -1.03 -33.71
N SER A 380 -20.15 -1.81 -33.71
CA SER A 380 -21.33 -1.51 -32.89
C SER A 380 -22.11 -2.77 -32.55
N HIS A 381 -22.70 -2.80 -31.35
CA HIS A 381 -23.67 -3.80 -30.91
C HIS A 381 -25.13 -3.33 -31.12
N LEU A 382 -25.33 -2.10 -31.61
CA LEU A 382 -26.65 -1.49 -31.78
C LEU A 382 -27.26 -1.90 -33.13
N HIS A 383 -27.96 -3.04 -33.16
CA HIS A 383 -28.61 -3.54 -34.39
C HIS A 383 -29.65 -2.56 -34.96
N GLY A 384 -30.22 -1.68 -34.13
CA GLY A 384 -31.17 -0.66 -34.57
C GLY A 384 -30.60 0.34 -35.59
N ILE A 385 -29.27 0.51 -35.67
CA ILE A 385 -28.62 1.41 -36.63
C ILE A 385 -28.98 1.01 -38.07
N PHE A 386 -29.07 -0.29 -38.36
CA PHE A 386 -29.41 -0.81 -39.69
C PHE A 386 -30.87 -0.58 -40.10
N SER A 387 -31.72 -0.17 -39.16
CA SER A 387 -33.15 0.10 -39.39
C SER A 387 -33.46 1.60 -39.48
N LEU A 388 -32.47 2.46 -39.22
CA LEU A 388 -32.63 3.90 -39.33
C LEU A 388 -32.55 4.35 -40.81
N PRO A 389 -33.31 5.38 -41.21
CA PRO A 389 -33.25 5.94 -42.56
C PRO A 389 -32.01 6.86 -42.73
N LEU A 390 -30.81 6.28 -42.70
CA LEU A 390 -29.54 7.04 -42.84
C LEU A 390 -29.24 7.31 -44.32
N ASN A 391 -28.80 8.53 -44.66
CA ASN A 391 -28.36 8.89 -46.01
C ASN A 391 -26.86 8.61 -46.20
N THR A 392 -26.50 7.33 -46.27
CA THR A 392 -25.11 6.89 -46.47
C THR A 392 -24.89 6.33 -47.87
N ASN A 393 -23.91 6.87 -48.60
CA ASN A 393 -23.62 6.49 -49.99
C ASN A 393 -22.32 5.67 -50.14
N ASN A 394 -21.38 5.76 -49.20
CA ASN A 394 -20.07 5.09 -49.30
C ASN A 394 -19.79 4.09 -48.17
N THR A 395 -20.83 3.63 -47.47
CA THR A 395 -20.70 2.66 -46.38
C THR A 395 -20.87 1.22 -46.83
N VAL A 396 -20.01 0.32 -46.34
CA VAL A 396 -20.11 -1.13 -46.56
C VAL A 396 -20.32 -1.82 -45.22
N TYR A 397 -21.32 -2.71 -45.16
CA TYR A 397 -21.58 -3.49 -43.95
C TYR A 397 -20.75 -4.76 -43.92
N LYS A 398 -20.08 -4.96 -42.78
CA LYS A 398 -19.28 -6.15 -42.48
C LYS A 398 -19.76 -6.78 -41.18
N ALA A 399 -19.66 -8.10 -41.10
CA ALA A 399 -19.97 -8.88 -39.91
C ALA A 399 -18.86 -9.89 -39.62
N MET A 400 -18.72 -10.28 -38.36
CA MET A 400 -17.86 -11.40 -38.00
C MET A 400 -18.57 -12.72 -38.35
N GLY A 401 -17.91 -13.57 -39.12
CA GLY A 401 -18.44 -14.85 -39.55
C GLY A 401 -18.63 -15.83 -38.39
N THR A 402 -19.61 -16.71 -38.55
CA THR A 402 -19.95 -17.75 -37.58
C THR A 402 -20.19 -19.07 -38.29
N ASP A 403 -19.66 -20.17 -37.74
CA ASP A 403 -19.88 -21.53 -38.23
C ASP A 403 -20.64 -22.34 -37.17
N ILE A 404 -21.51 -23.24 -37.62
CA ILE A 404 -22.22 -24.17 -36.74
C ILE A 404 -21.39 -25.45 -36.66
N VAL A 405 -20.79 -25.70 -35.50
CA VAL A 405 -20.01 -26.92 -35.23
C VAL A 405 -20.67 -27.64 -34.06
N ASP A 406 -21.08 -28.90 -34.26
CA ASP A 406 -21.76 -29.73 -33.25
C ASP A 406 -23.03 -29.11 -32.65
N GLY A 407 -23.80 -28.38 -33.47
CA GLY A 407 -25.01 -27.69 -33.03
C GLY A 407 -24.76 -26.42 -32.20
N GLN A 408 -23.49 -26.00 -32.05
CA GLN A 408 -23.12 -24.73 -31.43
C GLN A 408 -22.55 -23.76 -32.45
N THR A 409 -23.05 -22.53 -32.45
CA THR A 409 -22.50 -21.44 -33.25
C THR A 409 -21.16 -20.98 -32.66
N LYS A 410 -20.08 -21.07 -33.44
CA LYS A 410 -18.73 -20.63 -33.06
C LYS A 410 -18.29 -19.47 -33.98
N PRO A 411 -17.64 -18.44 -33.44
CA PRO A 411 -17.06 -17.37 -34.27
C PRO A 411 -15.91 -17.93 -35.10
N THR A 412 -15.84 -17.56 -36.38
CA THR A 412 -14.77 -17.96 -37.30
C THR A 412 -13.61 -16.98 -37.32
N TRP A 413 -13.77 -15.83 -36.66
CA TRP A 413 -12.83 -14.71 -36.64
C TRP A 413 -12.51 -14.14 -38.04
N LYS A 414 -13.36 -14.45 -39.04
CA LYS A 414 -13.25 -13.91 -40.41
C LYS A 414 -14.28 -12.82 -40.63
N LEU A 415 -13.84 -11.67 -41.17
CA LEU A 415 -14.74 -10.59 -41.55
C LEU A 415 -15.42 -10.91 -42.89
N ILE A 416 -16.76 -10.97 -42.90
CA ILE A 416 -17.58 -11.27 -44.08
C ILE A 416 -18.48 -10.09 -44.46
N ASP A 417 -18.92 -10.05 -45.71
CA ASP A 417 -19.91 -9.06 -46.16
C ASP A 417 -21.29 -9.34 -45.55
N GLY A 418 -21.95 -8.29 -45.08
CA GLY A 418 -23.32 -8.36 -44.58
C GLY A 418 -23.53 -7.76 -43.19
N ILE A 419 -24.74 -7.99 -42.65
CA ILE A 419 -25.19 -7.49 -41.36
C ILE A 419 -25.48 -8.67 -40.45
N CYS A 420 -24.92 -8.67 -39.24
CA CYS A 420 -25.32 -9.61 -38.21
C CYS A 420 -26.54 -9.06 -37.45
N ARG A 421 -27.66 -9.78 -37.48
CA ARG A 421 -28.90 -9.41 -36.77
C ARG A 421 -29.16 -10.26 -35.53
N GLU A 422 -28.32 -11.27 -35.29
CA GLU A 422 -28.45 -12.19 -34.17
C GLU A 422 -27.21 -12.09 -33.29
N SER A 423 -27.42 -11.87 -31.99
CA SER A 423 -26.34 -11.81 -31.01
C SER A 423 -26.18 -13.18 -30.36
N LEU A 424 -24.93 -13.64 -30.22
CA LEU A 424 -24.57 -14.86 -29.48
C LEU A 424 -24.67 -14.70 -27.95
N ALA A 425 -25.40 -13.70 -27.47
CA ALA A 425 -25.43 -13.33 -26.06
C ALA A 425 -25.99 -14.45 -25.17
N PHE A 426 -27.03 -15.17 -25.63
CA PHE A 426 -27.63 -16.25 -24.86
C PHE A 426 -26.73 -17.50 -24.83
N GLU A 427 -26.10 -17.84 -25.95
CA GLU A 427 -25.15 -18.95 -26.06
C GLU A 427 -23.88 -18.68 -25.24
N THR A 428 -23.42 -17.42 -25.22
CA THR A 428 -22.27 -16.99 -24.40
C THR A 428 -22.61 -17.03 -22.92
N ALA A 429 -23.78 -16.52 -22.52
CA ALA A 429 -24.27 -16.62 -21.14
C ALA A 429 -24.33 -18.07 -20.62
N GLN A 430 -24.76 -19.01 -21.46
CA GLN A 430 -24.79 -20.44 -21.11
C GLN A 430 -23.38 -21.00 -20.88
N LYS A 431 -22.41 -20.62 -21.72
CA LYS A 431 -21.00 -21.04 -21.59
C LYS A 431 -20.33 -20.49 -20.33
N GLU A 432 -20.65 -19.26 -19.95
CA GLU A 432 -20.15 -18.62 -18.72
C GLU A 432 -20.84 -19.14 -17.44
N GLY A 433 -21.70 -20.16 -17.56
CA GLY A 433 -22.28 -20.88 -16.42
C GLY A 433 -23.61 -20.34 -15.91
N ILE A 434 -24.32 -19.49 -16.67
CA ILE A 434 -25.67 -19.06 -16.29
C ILE A 434 -26.67 -20.23 -16.41
N PRO A 435 -27.49 -20.51 -15.38
CA PRO A 435 -28.46 -21.61 -15.41
C PRO A 435 -29.42 -21.54 -16.60
N GLU A 436 -29.64 -22.70 -17.25
CA GLU A 436 -30.48 -22.81 -18.46
C GLU A 436 -31.92 -22.32 -18.26
N THR A 437 -32.46 -22.47 -17.05
CA THR A 437 -33.80 -21.98 -16.70
C THR A 437 -33.94 -20.47 -16.83
N ILE A 438 -32.88 -19.72 -16.49
CA ILE A 438 -32.83 -18.26 -16.62
C ILE A 438 -32.72 -17.88 -18.10
N ILE A 439 -31.85 -18.56 -18.85
CA ILE A 439 -31.64 -18.30 -20.29
C ILE A 439 -32.92 -18.56 -21.07
N HIS A 440 -33.58 -19.69 -20.83
CA HIS A 440 -34.84 -20.04 -21.48
C HIS A 440 -35.93 -18.99 -21.19
N ARG A 441 -36.01 -18.50 -19.94
CA ARG A 441 -36.94 -17.41 -19.60
C ARG A 441 -36.58 -16.10 -20.31
N ALA A 442 -35.30 -15.76 -20.39
CA ALA A 442 -34.84 -14.55 -21.07
C ALA A 442 -35.12 -14.60 -22.59
N GLN A 443 -34.93 -15.76 -23.23
CA GLN A 443 -35.30 -16.00 -24.62
C GLN A 443 -36.80 -15.76 -24.86
N GLN A 444 -37.68 -16.28 -23.99
CA GLN A 444 -39.13 -16.04 -24.10
C GLN A 444 -39.49 -14.55 -24.02
N LEU A 445 -38.84 -13.82 -23.10
CA LEU A 445 -39.05 -12.37 -22.97
C LEU A 445 -38.59 -11.61 -24.21
N TYR A 446 -37.43 -11.96 -24.76
CA TYR A 446 -36.91 -11.34 -25.98
C TYR A 446 -37.85 -11.52 -27.18
N HIS A 447 -38.38 -12.73 -27.40
CA HIS A 447 -39.35 -12.98 -28.47
C HIS A 447 -40.65 -12.18 -28.31
N SER A 448 -41.07 -11.90 -27.08
CA SER A 448 -42.29 -11.09 -26.83
C SER A 448 -42.14 -9.60 -27.14
N LEU A 449 -40.90 -9.08 -27.10
CA LEU A 449 -40.60 -7.67 -27.39
C LEU A 449 -40.57 -7.39 -28.89
N ASN A 450 -39.96 -8.27 -29.68
CA ASN A 450 -39.85 -8.11 -31.13
C ASN A 450 -41.21 -8.12 -31.87
N VAL A 451 -42.27 -8.67 -31.26
CA VAL A 451 -43.63 -8.68 -31.84
C VAL A 451 -44.34 -7.33 -31.67
N LYS A 452 -43.94 -6.48 -30.70
CA LYS A 452 -44.58 -5.18 -30.43
C LYS A 452 -44.07 -4.05 -31.33
N ASP A 453 -42.81 -4.07 -31.75
CA ASP A 453 -42.21 -2.99 -32.57
C ASP A 453 -42.75 -2.90 -34.01
N ALA A 454 -43.44 -3.94 -34.50
CA ALA A 454 -44.07 -3.92 -35.82
C ALA A 454 -45.34 -3.04 -35.90
N TYR A 455 -45.89 -2.57 -34.77
CA TYR A 455 -47.19 -1.87 -34.72
C TYR A 455 -47.13 -0.34 -34.52
N LEU A 456 -45.96 0.26 -34.29
CA LEU A 456 -45.83 1.68 -33.88
C LEU A 456 -45.36 2.66 -34.98
N GLY A 457 -45.31 2.24 -36.25
CA GLY A 457 -44.75 3.04 -37.36
C GLY A 457 -45.63 4.16 -37.94
N ILE A 458 -46.65 4.66 -37.25
CA ILE A 458 -47.53 5.73 -37.76
C ILE A 458 -47.73 6.78 -36.66
N ASP A 459 -47.55 8.04 -37.06
CA ASP A 459 -47.74 9.30 -36.31
C ASP A 459 -46.60 9.75 -35.38
N ASN A 460 -45.77 10.67 -35.88
CA ASN A 460 -45.82 12.09 -35.48
C ASN A 460 -44.65 12.87 -36.10
N ALA A 461 -44.93 13.45 -37.26
CA ALA A 461 -44.24 14.64 -37.73
C ALA A 461 -44.87 15.85 -37.01
N GLU A 462 -44.04 16.65 -36.33
CA GLU A 462 -44.23 18.04 -35.86
C GLU A 462 -43.67 18.22 -34.45
N LEU A 463 -42.42 18.69 -34.36
CA LEU A 463 -42.04 19.93 -33.66
C LEU A 463 -40.51 20.05 -33.70
N GLU A 464 -40.01 20.69 -34.75
CA GLU A 464 -38.75 21.41 -34.64
C GLU A 464 -38.97 22.68 -33.80
N ASN A 465 -37.84 23.14 -33.24
CA ASN A 465 -37.44 24.53 -33.23
C ASN A 465 -37.46 25.23 -31.85
N ARG A 466 -36.25 25.38 -31.30
CA ARG A 466 -35.71 26.67 -30.85
C ARG A 466 -34.18 26.62 -30.84
N CYS A 467 -33.60 27.16 -31.92
CA CYS A 467 -32.46 28.10 -31.97
C CYS A 467 -31.75 28.43 -30.65
N SER A 468 -30.44 28.70 -30.54
CA SER A 468 -29.30 28.82 -31.47
C SER A 468 -28.13 29.47 -30.68
N ASN A 469 -26.90 29.07 -31.02
CA ASN A 469 -25.66 29.86 -31.16
C ASN A 469 -25.05 30.66 -29.97
N ALA A 470 -23.76 30.38 -29.71
CA ALA A 470 -22.69 31.39 -29.57
C ALA A 470 -21.28 30.72 -29.52
N ASP A 471 -20.72 30.38 -30.68
CA ASP A 471 -19.50 30.95 -31.30
C ASP A 471 -18.33 31.55 -30.46
N LEU A 472 -17.11 31.17 -30.90
CA LEU A 472 -15.79 31.90 -30.95
C LEU A 472 -14.83 31.78 -29.73
N GLU A 473 -13.49 31.64 -29.83
CA GLU A 473 -12.49 31.36 -30.89
C GLU A 473 -11.07 31.27 -30.23
N PHE A 474 -10.17 30.38 -30.74
CA PHE A 474 -8.75 30.57 -31.22
C PHE A 474 -7.66 31.23 -30.29
N LEU A 475 -6.33 30.95 -30.22
CA LEU A 475 -5.21 30.34 -31.03
C LEU A 475 -3.97 30.08 -30.09
N ASP A 476 -3.18 29.00 -30.18
CA ASP A 476 -1.95 28.74 -31.01
C ASP A 476 -0.65 29.47 -30.51
N GLU A 477 0.61 29.01 -30.57
CA GLU A 477 1.34 27.92 -31.25
C GLU A 477 2.86 27.95 -30.82
N VAL A 478 3.67 26.97 -31.30
CA VAL A 478 5.14 26.98 -31.63
C VAL A 478 6.25 26.37 -30.71
N GLU A 479 6.65 25.13 -31.10
CA GLU A 479 7.97 24.53 -31.46
C GLU A 479 9.31 24.59 -30.66
N ALA A 480 10.07 23.47 -30.79
CA ALA A 480 11.46 23.16 -30.37
C ALA A 480 12.51 23.46 -31.49
N PRO A 481 13.85 23.17 -31.35
CA PRO A 481 14.38 21.85 -31.78
C PRO A 481 15.79 21.35 -31.23
N SER A 482 16.03 20.01 -31.32
CA SER A 482 17.25 19.15 -31.61
C SER A 482 18.73 19.57 -31.34
N GLY A 483 19.77 18.71 -31.12
CA GLY A 483 19.97 17.25 -31.20
C GLY A 483 21.44 16.72 -31.00
N THR A 484 21.59 15.40 -30.71
CA THR A 484 22.52 14.34 -31.24
C THR A 484 24.03 14.07 -30.86
N ASN A 485 24.27 12.91 -30.17
CA ASN A 485 25.29 11.79 -30.09
C ASN A 485 26.66 11.76 -30.87
N PRO A 486 27.60 10.75 -30.74
CA PRO A 486 27.80 9.54 -29.84
C PRO A 486 29.28 9.39 -29.26
N ILE A 487 29.73 8.42 -28.43
CA ILE A 487 30.26 7.03 -28.71
C ILE A 487 30.96 6.41 -27.43
N GLN A 488 30.64 5.12 -27.14
CA GLN A 488 31.37 3.96 -26.52
C GLN A 488 32.19 3.95 -25.20
N THR A 489 31.97 2.82 -24.48
CA THR A 489 32.40 2.31 -23.15
C THR A 489 33.84 1.78 -23.04
N PRO A 490 34.35 1.54 -21.81
CA PRO A 490 34.51 0.14 -21.35
C PRO A 490 34.13 -0.12 -19.88
N ARG A 491 33.73 -1.38 -19.60
CA ARG A 491 33.26 -1.93 -18.32
C ARG A 491 34.36 -1.99 -17.26
N ILE A 492 34.09 -1.40 -16.10
CA ILE A 492 34.77 -1.64 -14.82
C ILE A 492 33.65 -1.95 -13.82
N GLU A 493 33.84 -2.95 -12.97
CA GLU A 493 32.92 -3.41 -11.93
C GLU A 493 32.36 -2.22 -11.14
N THR A 494 31.09 -1.87 -11.39
CA THR A 494 30.50 -0.62 -10.91
C THR A 494 29.88 -0.86 -9.55
N GLN A 495 30.57 -0.42 -8.49
CA GLN A 495 29.89 0.04 -7.29
C GLN A 495 28.84 1.09 -7.71
N ASN A 496 27.66 1.07 -7.09
CA ASN A 496 26.55 1.95 -7.44
C ASN A 496 27.06 3.42 -7.50
N PRO A 497 26.87 4.17 -8.62
CA PRO A 497 27.37 5.55 -8.75
C PRO A 497 26.95 6.45 -7.60
N MET A 498 25.78 6.17 -7.02
CA MET A 498 25.24 6.90 -5.87
C MET A 498 26.01 6.60 -4.57
N GLU A 499 26.54 5.39 -4.38
CA GLU A 499 27.35 5.04 -3.19
C GLU A 499 28.73 5.69 -3.23
N ILE A 500 29.34 5.80 -4.42
CA ILE A 500 30.61 6.51 -4.62
C ILE A 500 30.41 7.99 -4.32
N LEU A 501 29.37 8.61 -4.92
CA LEU A 501 29.02 10.00 -4.67
C LEU A 501 28.72 10.26 -3.18
N LEU A 502 27.99 9.35 -2.52
CA LEU A 502 27.69 9.46 -1.10
C LEU A 502 28.97 9.48 -0.26
N LYS A 503 29.95 8.60 -0.54
CA LYS A 503 31.23 8.57 0.18
C LYS A 503 32.08 9.81 -0.08
N GLU A 504 32.18 10.27 -1.32
CA GLU A 504 32.93 11.47 -1.69
C GLU A 504 32.35 12.72 -1.02
N VAL A 505 31.03 12.91 -1.11
CA VAL A 505 30.34 14.06 -0.51
C VAL A 505 30.43 14.00 1.02
N THR A 506 30.25 12.83 1.64
CA THR A 506 30.37 12.69 3.11
C THR A 506 31.78 13.08 3.58
N THR A 507 32.82 12.66 2.85
CA THR A 507 34.21 13.00 3.15
C THR A 507 34.46 14.50 3.00
N SER A 508 34.00 15.10 1.89
CA SER A 508 34.12 16.54 1.65
C SER A 508 33.38 17.37 2.70
N VAL A 509 32.13 17.02 3.04
CA VAL A 509 31.33 17.70 4.07
C VAL A 509 32.05 17.64 5.42
N THR A 510 32.59 16.48 5.80
CA THR A 510 33.36 16.30 7.05
C THR A 510 34.56 17.23 7.11
N ILE A 511 35.41 17.24 6.07
CA ILE A 511 36.62 18.06 6.00
C ILE A 511 36.27 19.56 6.07
N ILE A 512 35.27 19.98 5.30
CA ILE A 512 34.84 21.37 5.20
C ILE A 512 34.30 21.86 6.55
N CYS A 513 33.40 21.10 7.17
CA CYS A 513 32.79 21.45 8.45
C CYS A 513 33.83 21.44 9.57
N GLN A 514 34.70 20.43 9.62
CA GLN A 514 35.76 20.34 10.63
C GLN A 514 36.74 21.51 10.53
N LYS A 515 37.19 21.88 9.32
CA LYS A 515 38.07 23.03 9.11
C LYS A 515 37.44 24.32 9.60
N LYS A 516 36.15 24.55 9.32
CA LYS A 516 35.45 25.78 9.71
C LYS A 516 35.12 25.82 11.20
N LEU A 517 34.71 24.71 11.80
CA LEU A 517 34.49 24.61 13.25
C LEU A 517 35.80 24.85 14.01
N ILE A 518 36.91 24.27 13.54
CA ILE A 518 38.23 24.57 14.09
C ILE A 518 38.57 26.06 13.96
N GLU A 519 38.30 26.72 12.84
CA GLU A 519 38.52 28.17 12.66
C GLU A 519 37.71 29.01 13.67
N LEU A 520 36.43 28.68 13.88
CA LEU A 520 35.53 29.39 14.78
C LEU A 520 35.90 29.20 16.27
N TYR A 521 36.28 27.99 16.66
CA TYR A 521 36.57 27.63 18.05
C TYR A 521 38.03 27.79 18.45
N LYS A 522 38.97 27.93 17.49
CA LYS A 522 40.39 28.25 17.76
C LYS A 522 40.61 29.55 18.55
N GLN A 523 39.60 30.42 18.69
CA GLN A 523 39.66 31.59 19.56
C GLN A 523 39.29 31.31 21.04
N ARG A 524 38.83 30.10 21.41
CA ARG A 524 38.53 29.69 22.79
C ARG A 524 38.88 28.22 23.05
N ASN A 525 40.02 28.00 23.73
CA ASN A 525 40.49 26.78 24.44
C ASN A 525 40.41 25.40 23.74
N LEU A 526 41.53 24.67 23.80
CA LEU A 526 41.93 23.62 22.86
C LEU A 526 41.70 22.18 23.37
N SER A 527 40.62 21.90 24.12
CA SER A 527 40.52 20.60 24.84
C SER A 527 39.28 19.74 24.60
N GLU A 528 38.24 20.20 23.88
CA GLU A 528 37.01 19.42 23.68
C GLU A 528 36.39 19.62 22.28
N LEU A 529 37.16 19.42 21.20
CA LEU A 529 36.56 19.27 19.87
C LEU A 529 36.40 17.78 19.61
N ALA A 530 35.19 17.27 19.88
CA ALA A 530 34.75 15.98 19.37
C ALA A 530 34.97 15.95 17.85
N GLU A 531 35.51 14.85 17.36
CA GLU A 531 35.67 14.60 15.93
C GLU A 531 34.32 14.81 15.23
N VAL A 532 34.31 15.62 14.16
CA VAL A 532 33.08 15.95 13.43
C VAL A 532 32.61 14.67 12.73
N SER A 533 31.69 13.94 13.35
CA SER A 533 31.10 12.73 12.77
C SER A 533 29.90 13.10 11.91
N CYS A 534 30.06 12.98 10.59
CA CYS A 534 28.92 13.04 9.67
C CYS A 534 28.18 11.70 9.75
N ILE A 535 26.87 11.75 9.97
CA ILE A 535 26.03 10.55 10.05
C ILE A 535 25.16 10.47 8.80
N THR A 536 25.16 9.29 8.17
CA THR A 536 24.29 8.97 7.03
C THR A 536 22.96 8.42 7.52
N ILE A 537 21.86 8.87 6.91
CA ILE A 537 20.52 8.30 7.06
C ILE A 537 20.19 7.60 5.75
N ALA A 538 20.17 6.28 5.76
CA ALA A 538 19.88 5.47 4.59
C ALA A 538 18.39 5.48 4.24
N ALA A 539 18.04 4.83 3.13
CA ALA A 539 16.65 4.61 2.75
C ALA A 539 15.92 3.89 3.89
N ARG A 540 14.81 4.49 4.38
CA ARG A 540 13.99 3.95 5.49
C ARG A 540 14.62 4.02 6.89
N GLU A 541 15.65 4.83 7.09
CA GLU A 541 16.15 5.16 8.44
C GLU A 541 15.66 6.53 8.89
N GLN A 542 15.56 6.76 10.20
CA GLN A 542 15.25 8.06 10.78
C GLN A 542 16.46 8.60 11.56
N PRO A 543 16.59 9.94 11.68
CA PRO A 543 17.61 10.51 12.56
C PRO A 543 17.35 10.08 14.02
N PRO A 544 18.40 9.95 14.84
CA PRO A 544 18.25 9.58 16.23
C PRO A 544 17.50 10.66 17.02
N PRO A 545 16.79 10.28 18.11
CA PRO A 545 16.10 11.22 18.99
C PRO A 545 17.00 12.31 19.60
N SER A 546 18.31 12.08 19.68
CA SER A 546 19.30 13.07 20.12
C SER A 546 19.34 14.34 19.25
N THR A 547 18.80 14.28 18.02
CA THR A 547 18.72 15.43 17.11
C THR A 547 17.54 16.37 17.40
N ILE A 548 16.61 15.98 18.28
CA ILE A 548 15.41 16.77 18.58
C ILE A 548 15.81 18.06 19.32
N GLY A 549 15.55 19.21 18.69
CA GLY A 549 15.88 20.53 19.24
C GLY A 549 17.35 20.94 19.08
N ALA A 550 18.19 20.06 18.53
CA ALA A 550 19.57 20.38 18.14
C ALA A 550 19.57 21.12 16.79
N SER A 551 20.53 22.03 16.59
CA SER A 551 20.70 22.65 15.27
C SER A 551 21.48 21.68 14.38
N CYS A 552 20.91 21.30 13.25
CA CYS A 552 21.49 20.34 12.33
C CYS A 552 21.62 20.94 10.94
N ILE A 553 22.65 20.51 10.23
CA ILE A 553 22.81 20.74 8.79
C ILE A 553 22.69 19.39 8.12
N TYR A 554 21.96 19.32 7.02
CA TYR A 554 21.80 18.11 6.25
C TYR A 554 22.04 18.35 4.76
N VAL A 555 22.52 17.31 4.09
CA VAL A 555 22.69 17.22 2.65
C VAL A 555 21.81 16.07 2.17
N LEU A 556 20.87 16.40 1.28
CA LEU A 556 19.94 15.49 0.63
C LEU A 556 20.45 15.20 -0.80
N PHE A 557 20.48 13.92 -1.16
CA PHE A 557 20.88 13.46 -2.49
C PHE A 557 19.62 13.24 -3.34
N ARG A 558 19.38 14.12 -4.30
CA ARG A 558 18.19 14.02 -5.15
C ARG A 558 18.41 13.02 -6.31
N PRO A 559 17.34 12.43 -6.86
CA PRO A 559 17.44 11.51 -8.01
C PRO A 559 18.04 12.13 -9.28
N ASP A 560 17.98 13.46 -9.42
CA ASP A 560 18.57 14.21 -10.55
C ASP A 560 20.07 14.48 -10.38
N MET A 561 20.75 13.74 -9.50
CA MET A 561 22.18 13.86 -9.16
C MET A 561 22.57 15.23 -8.56
N LYS A 562 21.59 16.03 -8.12
CA LYS A 562 21.84 17.31 -7.45
C LYS A 562 21.82 17.15 -5.94
N LEU A 563 22.66 17.93 -5.27
CA LEU A 563 22.67 18.03 -3.82
C LEU A 563 21.77 19.17 -3.34
N TYR A 564 21.00 18.90 -2.30
CA TYR A 564 20.29 19.93 -1.56
C TYR A 564 20.90 20.05 -0.16
N VAL A 565 21.42 21.21 0.18
CA VAL A 565 21.91 21.50 1.54
C VAL A 565 20.82 22.30 2.26
N GLY A 566 20.54 21.93 3.50
CA GLY A 566 19.57 22.64 4.33
C GLY A 566 19.94 22.60 5.81
N GLU A 567 19.40 23.55 6.56
CA GLU A 567 19.47 23.60 8.01
C GLU A 567 18.12 23.33 8.67
N THR A 568 18.13 22.76 9.87
CA THR A 568 16.90 22.52 10.63
C THR A 568 17.18 22.38 12.12
N ALA A 569 16.15 22.65 12.94
CA ALA A 569 16.12 22.31 14.36
C ALA A 569 15.22 21.09 14.67
N ASP A 570 14.54 20.58 13.64
CA ASP A 570 13.73 19.37 13.66
C ASP A 570 14.11 18.54 12.43
N LEU A 571 15.13 17.67 12.59
CA LEU A 571 15.65 16.87 11.49
C LEU A 571 14.67 15.76 11.09
N GLU A 572 14.03 15.13 12.07
CA GLU A 572 13.04 14.07 11.84
C GLU A 572 11.85 14.57 11.01
N GLY A 573 11.25 15.71 11.40
CA GLY A 573 10.15 16.30 10.65
C GLY A 573 10.55 16.68 9.22
N ARG A 574 11.79 17.14 9.00
CA ARG A 574 12.30 17.49 7.67
C ARG A 574 12.55 16.27 6.79
N VAL A 575 13.16 15.22 7.32
CA VAL A 575 13.39 13.96 6.59
C VAL A 575 12.05 13.37 6.15
N ARG A 576 11.06 13.31 7.05
CA ARG A 576 9.70 12.86 6.70
C ARG A 576 9.06 13.74 5.63
N ALA A 577 9.14 15.06 5.76
CA ALA A 577 8.54 15.99 4.80
C ALA A 577 9.14 15.88 3.39
N HIS A 578 10.45 15.64 3.27
CA HIS A 578 11.09 15.40 1.97
C HIS A 578 10.70 14.03 1.40
N ARG A 579 10.65 12.98 2.22
CA ARG A 579 10.27 11.63 1.77
C ARG A 579 8.80 11.50 1.35
N LEU A 580 7.92 12.41 1.80
CA LEU A 580 6.54 12.48 1.34
C LEU A 580 6.39 12.99 -0.10
N LYS A 581 7.43 13.60 -0.68
CA LYS A 581 7.40 14.06 -2.08
C LYS A 581 7.62 12.89 -3.04
N GLU A 582 6.91 12.93 -4.17
CA GLU A 582 7.02 11.93 -5.23
C GLU A 582 8.48 11.82 -5.73
N GLY A 583 8.98 10.58 -5.86
CA GLY A 583 10.37 10.30 -6.25
C GLY A 583 11.43 10.49 -5.16
N MET A 584 11.08 10.96 -3.95
CA MET A 584 12.03 11.25 -2.85
C MET A 584 11.96 10.24 -1.71
N GLN A 585 11.28 9.10 -1.88
CA GLN A 585 10.98 8.18 -0.78
C GLN A 585 12.21 7.43 -0.26
N MET A 586 13.16 7.10 -1.14
CA MET A 586 14.34 6.27 -0.82
C MET A 586 15.66 7.05 -0.83
N VAL A 587 15.59 8.39 -0.84
CA VAL A 587 16.80 9.24 -0.92
C VAL A 587 17.60 9.20 0.39
N PRO A 588 18.93 9.04 0.31
CA PRO A 588 19.80 9.12 1.48
C PRO A 588 20.00 10.57 1.91
N PHE A 589 20.26 10.77 3.20
CA PHE A 589 20.64 12.05 3.77
C PHE A 589 22.00 11.90 4.48
N VAL A 590 22.80 12.96 4.49
CA VAL A 590 23.96 13.10 5.37
C VAL A 590 23.67 14.27 6.28
N TYR A 591 23.86 14.14 7.59
CA TYR A 591 23.67 15.26 8.50
C TYR A 591 24.80 15.41 9.51
N LEU A 592 24.89 16.61 10.06
CA LEU A 592 25.82 17.00 11.09
C LEU A 592 25.11 17.84 12.15
N VAL A 593 25.33 17.50 13.43
CA VAL A 593 24.86 18.29 14.57
C VAL A 593 25.85 19.41 14.85
N VAL A 594 25.34 20.64 15.00
CA VAL A 594 26.16 21.84 15.19
C VAL A 594 25.71 22.67 16.40
N PRO A 595 26.64 23.39 17.06
CA PRO A 595 26.35 24.19 18.25
C PRO A 595 25.62 25.49 17.89
N GLY A 596 24.29 25.39 17.73
CA GLY A 596 23.37 26.51 17.58
C GLY A 596 23.08 26.93 16.14
N LYS A 597 21.94 27.61 15.96
CA LYS A 597 21.40 27.98 14.64
C LYS A 597 22.32 28.91 13.84
N SER A 598 22.99 29.85 14.49
CA SER A 598 23.89 30.78 13.79
C SER A 598 25.08 30.07 13.13
N VAL A 599 25.57 28.99 13.76
CA VAL A 599 26.65 28.15 13.21
C VAL A 599 26.10 27.29 12.06
N ALA A 600 24.87 26.78 12.19
CA ALA A 600 24.19 26.03 11.13
C ALA A 600 24.08 26.85 9.83
N MET A 601 23.58 28.08 9.91
CA MET A 601 23.37 28.96 8.74
C MET A 601 24.68 29.37 8.07
N LEU A 602 25.72 29.61 8.86
CA LEU A 602 27.05 29.89 8.33
C LEU A 602 27.62 28.70 7.56
N LEU A 603 27.50 27.50 8.14
CA LEU A 603 28.02 26.28 7.55
C LEU A 603 27.18 25.81 6.36
N GLU A 604 25.86 25.99 6.35
CA GLU A 604 24.98 25.78 5.19
C GLU A 604 25.46 26.62 4.01
N THR A 605 25.59 27.93 4.21
CA THR A 605 26.09 28.86 3.19
C THR A 605 27.49 28.45 2.69
N LEU A 606 28.35 28.00 3.60
CA LEU A 606 29.70 27.59 3.26
C LEU A 606 29.71 26.27 2.46
N LEU A 607 28.89 25.29 2.82
CA LEU A 607 28.76 24.01 2.11
C LEU A 607 28.19 24.22 0.70
N ILE A 608 27.15 25.03 0.54
CA ILE A 608 26.58 25.36 -0.78
C ILE A 608 27.67 25.92 -1.71
N ASN A 609 28.48 26.86 -1.21
CA ASN A 609 29.53 27.48 -2.00
C ASN A 609 30.72 26.55 -2.28
N GLN A 610 31.13 25.73 -1.31
CA GLN A 610 32.32 24.88 -1.47
C GLN A 610 32.03 23.59 -2.25
N LEU A 611 30.87 22.96 -2.05
CA LEU A 611 30.46 21.79 -2.82
C LEU A 611 30.27 22.15 -4.30
N SER A 612 29.65 23.30 -4.59
CA SER A 612 29.53 23.81 -5.96
C SER A 612 30.91 24.05 -6.62
N ARG A 613 31.90 24.57 -5.87
CA ARG A 613 33.29 24.74 -6.37
C ARG A 613 34.03 23.43 -6.60
N GLN A 614 33.63 22.36 -5.90
CA GLN A 614 34.18 21.01 -6.07
C GLN A 614 33.49 20.23 -7.19
N GLY A 615 32.48 20.81 -7.85
CA GLY A 615 31.80 20.22 -9.01
C GLY A 615 30.58 19.35 -8.67
N PHE A 616 30.05 19.45 -7.44
CA PHE A 616 28.84 18.78 -7.00
C PHE A 616 27.55 19.59 -7.26
#